data_AF-A0A4C2AHH9-F1
#
_entry.id   AF-A0A4C2AHH9-F1
#
_cell.length_a   1.000
_cell.length_b   1.000
_cell.length_c   1.000
_cell.angle_alpha   90.00
_cell.angle_beta   90.00
_cell.angle_gamma   90.00
#
_symmetry.space_group_name_H-M   'P 1'
#
loop_
_entity.id
_entity.type
_entity.pdbx_description
1 polymer ?
#
loop_
_entity_poly.entity_id
_entity_poly.type
_entity_poly.pdbx_seq_one_letter_code
_entity_poly.pdbx_strand_id
1 'polypeptide(L)'
;MAPIVVERSRKLVELAGRAAATGGTLGVKDMIARYTTDFIGACGYEIDANSLNDENSHFRRLGKRVFTVTFRDAVVIVMKLSFPRVIKHLNVLAPEIENP
;
A
#
# COMPACT_ATOMS: atom_id res chain seq x y z
N MET A 1 16.08 9.61 -3.94
CA MET A 1 15.09 9.62 -2.84
C MET A 1 14.56 11.03 -2.53
N ALA A 2 15.39 11.99 -2.12
CA ALA A 2 14.97 13.39 -1.89
C ALA A 2 14.14 14.06 -3.03
N PRO A 3 14.49 13.95 -4.32
CA PRO A 3 13.67 14.54 -5.39
C PRO A 3 12.28 13.91 -5.51
N ILE A 4 12.16 12.59 -5.28
CA ILE A 4 10.88 11.86 -5.31
C ILE A 4 9.98 12.34 -4.16
N VAL A 5 10.54 12.55 -2.96
CA VAL A 5 9.80 13.10 -1.81
C VAL A 5 9.19 14.45 -2.18
N VAL A 6 9.98 15.35 -2.76
CA VAL A 6 9.54 16.71 -3.13
C VAL A 6 8.44 16.67 -4.20
N GLU A 7 8.61 15.83 -5.22
CA GLU A 7 7.62 15.66 -6.29
C GLU A 7 6.27 15.19 -5.75
N ARG A 8 6.25 14.14 -4.91
CA ARG A 8 5.00 13.61 -4.34
C ARG A 8 4.39 14.54 -3.30
N SER A 9 5.22 15.29 -2.55
CA SER A 9 4.73 16.29 -1.59
C SER A 9 4.04 17.46 -2.29
N ARG A 10 4.47 17.84 -3.50
CA ARG A 10 3.73 18.83 -4.31
C ARG A 10 2.31 18.37 -4.62
N LYS A 11 2.15 17.10 -5.06
CA LYS A 11 0.83 16.51 -5.35
C LYS A 11 -0.05 16.49 -4.09
N LEU A 12 0.54 16.26 -2.91
CA LEU A 12 -0.14 16.29 -1.61
C LEU A 12 -0.70 17.69 -1.28
N VAL A 13 0.12 18.73 -1.44
CA VAL A 13 -0.31 20.12 -1.21
C VAL A 13 -1.43 20.51 -2.18
N GLU A 14 -1.34 20.09 -3.45
CA GLU A 14 -2.38 20.33 -4.45
C GLU A 14 -3.71 19.65 -4.08
N LEU A 15 -3.67 18.40 -3.61
CA LEU A 15 -4.85 17.68 -3.13
C LEU A 15 -5.51 18.40 -1.94
N ALA A 16 -4.71 18.83 -0.96
CA ALA A 16 -5.19 19.58 0.19
C ALA A 16 -5.80 20.94 -0.21
N GLY A 17 -5.17 21.66 -1.14
CA GLY A 17 -5.68 22.90 -1.70
C GLY A 17 -7.02 22.71 -2.43
N ARG A 18 -7.15 21.65 -3.23
CA ARG A 18 -8.40 21.29 -3.91
C ARG A 18 -9.53 20.99 -2.92
N ALA A 19 -9.25 20.25 -1.85
CA ALA A 19 -10.24 19.95 -0.81
C ALA A 19 -10.67 21.21 -0.04
N ALA A 20 -9.73 22.11 0.27
CA ALA A 20 -10.02 23.39 0.91
C ALA A 20 -10.90 24.29 0.03
N ALA A 21 -10.63 24.35 -1.28
CA ALA A 21 -11.38 25.17 -2.22
C ALA A 21 -12.83 24.68 -2.43
N THR A 22 -13.09 23.38 -2.30
CA THR A 22 -14.44 22.81 -2.43
C THR A 22 -15.23 22.81 -1.12
N GLY A 23 -14.64 23.33 -0.02
CA GLY A 23 -15.24 23.25 1.32
C GLY A 23 -15.34 21.82 1.86
N GLY A 24 -14.60 20.88 1.26
CA GLY A 24 -14.61 19.48 1.64
C GLY A 24 -13.75 19.19 2.86
N THR A 25 -14.18 18.22 3.67
CA THR A 25 -13.34 17.70 4.77
C THR A 25 -12.43 16.59 4.24
N LEU A 26 -11.12 16.70 4.48
CA LEU A 26 -10.15 15.67 4.12
C LEU A 26 -9.61 15.01 5.38
N GLY A 27 -9.73 13.68 5.45
CA GLY A 27 -9.15 12.91 6.56
C GLY A 27 -7.62 12.90 6.47
N VAL A 28 -6.94 13.58 7.40
CA VAL A 28 -5.47 13.68 7.41
C VAL A 28 -4.78 12.31 7.40
N LYS A 29 -5.30 11.36 8.18
CA LYS A 29 -4.78 9.98 8.22
C LYS A 29 -4.85 9.31 6.84
N ASP A 30 -5.97 9.46 6.16
CA ASP A 30 -6.19 8.84 4.86
C ASP A 30 -5.30 9.49 3.79
N MET A 31 -5.21 10.82 3.82
CA MET A 31 -4.35 11.61 2.95
C MET A 31 -2.86 11.22 3.08
N ILE A 32 -2.35 11.13 4.31
CA ILE A 32 -0.97 10.71 4.55
C ILE A 32 -0.75 9.24 4.15
N ALA A 33 -1.72 8.36 4.41
CA ALA A 33 -1.63 6.96 3.98
C ALA A 33 -1.52 6.84 2.45
N ARG A 34 -2.28 7.64 1.69
CA ARG A 34 -2.17 7.72 0.23
C ARG A 34 -0.78 8.21 -0.21
N TYR A 35 -0.28 9.27 0.41
CA TYR A 35 1.06 9.81 0.14
C TYR A 35 2.16 8.79 0.39
N THR A 36 2.15 8.14 1.56
CA THR A 36 3.17 7.15 1.91
C THR A 36 3.15 5.97 0.94
N THR A 37 1.96 5.50 0.54
CA THR A 37 1.83 4.40 -0.41
C THR A 37 2.38 4.79 -1.79
N ASP A 38 2.07 6.00 -2.27
CA ASP A 38 2.56 6.51 -3.55
C ASP A 38 4.10 6.71 -3.54
N PHE A 39 4.63 7.23 -2.44
CA PHE A 39 6.05 7.41 -2.24
C PHE A 39 6.83 6.09 -2.20
N ILE A 40 6.31 5.07 -1.51
CA ILE A 40 6.90 3.72 -1.49
C ILE A 40 6.87 3.11 -2.88
N GLY A 41 5.76 3.25 -3.63
CA GLY A 41 5.66 2.78 -5.01
C GLY A 41 6.75 3.38 -5.90
N ALA A 42 6.89 4.70 -5.86
CA ALA A 42 7.86 5.41 -6.69
C ALA A 42 9.31 5.13 -6.29
N CYS A 43 9.63 5.03 -4.99
CA CYS A 43 11.01 4.89 -4.54
C CYS A 43 11.48 3.43 -4.40
N GLY A 44 10.59 2.51 -4.02
CA GLY A 44 10.93 1.11 -3.76
C GLY A 44 10.69 0.19 -4.95
N TYR A 45 9.74 0.55 -5.81
CA TYR A 45 9.30 -0.29 -6.93
C TYR A 45 9.39 0.41 -8.30
N GLU A 46 9.80 1.68 -8.33
CA GLU A 46 9.85 2.53 -9.54
C GLU A 46 8.53 2.59 -10.31
N ILE A 47 7.40 2.41 -9.61
CA ILE A 47 6.05 2.48 -10.19
C ILE A 47 5.37 3.79 -9.80
N ASP A 48 4.61 4.37 -10.73
CA ASP A 48 3.65 5.41 -10.38
C ASP A 48 2.34 4.77 -9.94
N ALA A 49 2.21 4.55 -8.63
CA ALA A 49 1.04 3.93 -8.06
C ALA A 49 -0.21 4.82 -8.13
N ASN A 50 -0.04 6.12 -8.43
CA ASN A 50 -1.07 7.17 -8.44
C ASN A 50 -2.04 7.11 -7.22
N SER A 51 -1.55 6.63 -6.07
CA SER A 51 -2.37 6.31 -4.89
C SER A 51 -2.88 7.56 -4.18
N LEU A 52 -2.28 8.70 -4.52
CA LEU A 52 -2.67 10.00 -4.01
C LEU A 52 -4.00 10.49 -4.63
N ASN A 53 -4.19 10.27 -5.93
CA ASN A 53 -5.41 10.63 -6.62
C ASN A 53 -6.44 9.49 -6.63
N ASP A 54 -5.97 8.25 -6.78
CA ASP A 54 -6.82 7.06 -6.74
C ASP A 54 -6.76 6.38 -5.37
N GLU A 55 -7.85 6.52 -4.61
CA GLU A 55 -8.01 5.90 -3.30
C GLU A 55 -8.02 4.37 -3.35
N ASN A 56 -8.35 3.77 -4.50
CA ASN A 56 -8.49 2.33 -4.66
C ASN A 56 -7.40 1.71 -5.55
N SER A 57 -6.26 2.39 -5.71
CA SER A 57 -5.15 1.87 -6.48
C SER A 57 -4.79 0.44 -6.04
N HIS A 58 -4.47 -0.43 -6.99
CA HIS A 58 -4.08 -1.81 -6.69
C HIS A 58 -2.94 -1.86 -5.67
N PHE A 59 -1.96 -0.97 -5.81
CA PHE A 59 -0.83 -0.88 -4.91
C PHE A 59 -1.25 -0.48 -3.48
N ARG A 60 -2.23 0.42 -3.34
CA ARG A 60 -2.77 0.78 -2.02
C ARG A 60 -3.58 -0.34 -1.38
N ARG A 61 -4.35 -1.10 -2.16
CA ARG A 61 -5.07 -2.28 -1.67
C ARG A 61 -4.10 -3.36 -1.19
N LEU A 62 -3.08 -3.65 -1.99
CA LEU A 62 -1.97 -4.54 -1.61
C LEU A 62 -1.25 -4.05 -0.36
N GLY A 63 -0.93 -2.76 -0.29
CA GLY A 63 -0.33 -2.13 0.89
C GLY A 63 -1.16 -2.32 2.15
N LYS A 64 -2.48 -2.10 2.10
CA LYS A 64 -3.39 -2.36 3.23
C LYS A 64 -3.43 -3.84 3.63
N ARG A 65 -3.46 -4.75 2.65
CA ARG A 65 -3.47 -6.21 2.88
C ARG A 65 -2.20 -6.68 3.59
N VAL A 66 -1.03 -6.11 3.29
CA VAL A 66 0.23 -6.44 3.98
C VAL A 66 0.14 -6.21 5.50
N PHE A 67 -0.59 -5.18 5.93
CA PHE A 67 -0.80 -4.89 7.35
C PHE A 67 -2.02 -5.60 7.96
N THR A 68 -2.81 -6.32 7.14
CA THR A 68 -4.00 -7.04 7.59
C THR A 68 -3.68 -8.54 7.65
N VAL A 69 -3.26 -9.01 8.82
CA VAL A 69 -2.93 -10.43 9.01
C VAL A 69 -4.20 -11.22 9.31
N THR A 70 -4.54 -12.17 8.45
CA THR A 70 -5.67 -13.09 8.67
C THR A 70 -5.26 -14.30 9.51
N PHE A 71 -6.24 -15.05 10.04
CA PHE A 71 -5.96 -16.32 10.74
C PHE A 71 -5.23 -17.32 9.83
N ARG A 72 -5.58 -17.38 8.54
CA ARG A 72 -4.87 -18.20 7.55
C ARG A 72 -3.41 -17.78 7.42
N ASP A 73 -3.13 -16.48 7.35
CA ASP A 73 -1.77 -15.97 7.28
C ASP A 73 -0.97 -16.34 8.53
N ALA A 74 -1.56 -16.22 9.72
CA ALA A 74 -0.92 -16.62 10.97
C ALA A 74 -0.58 -18.12 11.01
N VAL A 75 -1.52 -18.98 10.60
CA VAL A 75 -1.29 -20.43 10.48
C VAL A 75 -0.17 -20.72 9.48
N VAL A 76 -0.18 -20.07 8.32
CA VAL A 76 0.88 -20.24 7.31
C VAL A 76 2.23 -19.77 7.85
N ILE A 77 2.29 -18.67 8.61
CA ILE A 77 3.52 -18.18 9.23
C ILE A 77 4.06 -19.19 10.25
N VAL A 78 3.21 -19.70 11.14
CA VAL A 78 3.60 -20.74 12.13
C VAL A 78 4.09 -22.00 11.41
N MET A 79 3.37 -22.45 10.39
CA MET A 79 3.75 -23.62 9.61
C MET A 79 5.08 -23.40 8.88
N LYS A 80 5.35 -22.18 8.38
CA LYS A 80 6.63 -21.80 7.74
C LYS A 80 7.79 -21.84 8.74
N LEU A 81 7.56 -21.44 9.99
CA LEU A 81 8.55 -21.48 11.04
C LEU A 81 8.85 -22.90 11.51
N SER A 82 7.82 -23.76 11.62
CA SER A 82 7.99 -25.15 12.07
C SER A 82 8.53 -26.08 10.98
N PHE A 83 8.11 -25.94 9.72
CA PHE A 83 8.48 -26.85 8.63
C PHE A 83 8.86 -26.11 7.34
N PRO A 84 10.01 -25.40 7.33
CA PRO A 84 10.42 -24.58 6.18
C PRO A 84 10.66 -25.39 4.91
N ARG A 85 11.05 -26.68 5.02
CA ARG A 85 11.34 -27.55 3.87
C ARG A 85 10.08 -27.99 3.12
N VAL A 86 8.98 -28.25 3.83
CA VAL A 86 7.73 -28.73 3.22
C VAL A 86 7.00 -27.58 2.53
N ILE A 87 6.94 -26.41 3.19
CA ILE A 87 6.25 -25.24 2.63
C ILE A 87 6.99 -24.64 1.44
N LYS A 88 8.30 -24.83 1.31
CA LYS A 88 9.04 -24.36 0.13
C LYS A 88 8.52 -24.98 -1.19
N HIS A 89 7.85 -26.12 -1.11
CA HIS A 89 7.25 -26.81 -2.26
C HIS A 89 5.74 -26.59 -2.40
N LEU A 90 5.10 -25.88 -1.46
CA LEU A 90 3.68 -25.53 -1.54
C LEU A 90 3.51 -24.03 -1.78
N ASN A 91 2.73 -23.66 -2.80
CA ASN A 91 2.31 -22.28 -3.02
C ASN A 91 1.22 -21.90 -2.00
N VAL A 92 1.63 -21.46 -0.82
CA VAL A 92 0.74 -20.90 0.22
C VAL A 92 0.70 -19.38 0.11
N LEU A 93 0.39 -18.89 -1.10
CA LEU A 93 0.10 -17.47 -1.29
C LEU A 93 -1.29 -17.16 -0.71
N ALA A 94 -1.48 -15.90 -0.34
CA ALA A 94 -2.79 -15.43 0.08
C ALA A 94 -3.75 -15.46 -1.10
N PRO A 95 -5.03 -15.83 -0.89
CA PRO A 95 -5.96 -16.06 -1.99
C PRO A 95 -6.20 -14.77 -2.77
N GLU A 96 -6.11 -13.62 -2.07
CA GLU A 96 -6.30 -12.28 -2.61
C GLU A 96 -5.15 -11.81 -3.52
N ILE A 97 -4.01 -12.50 -3.51
CA ILE A 97 -2.86 -12.23 -4.38
C ILE A 97 -2.84 -13.23 -5.54
N GLU A 98 -3.36 -14.44 -5.32
CA GLU A 98 -3.37 -15.53 -6.30
C GLU A 98 -4.46 -15.34 -7.37
N ASN A 99 -5.58 -14.69 -7.02
CA ASN A 99 -6.64 -14.26 -7.96
C ASN A 99 -6.85 -12.73 -7.86
N PRO A 100 -6.10 -11.92 -8.64
CA PRO A 100 -6.12 -10.45 -8.57
C PRO A 100 -7.42 -9.81 -9.06
#